data_AF-A0AAF0Y6Q8-F1
#
_entry.id   AF-A0AAF0Y6Q8-F1
#
_cell.length_a   1.000
_cell.length_b   1.000
_cell.length_c   1.000
_cell.angle_alpha   90.00
_cell.angle_beta   90.00
_cell.angle_gamma   90.00
#
_symmetry.space_group_name_H-M   'P 1'
#
loop_
_entity.id
_entity.type
_entity.pdbx_description
1 polymer ?
#
loop_
_entity_poly.entity_id
_entity_poly.type
_entity_poly.pdbx_seq_one_letter_code
_entity_poly.pdbx_strand_id
1 'polypeptide(L)'
;MRPLPSSGPTLQHFLLRAELLKAYRSAVRATRPLPDSATRRETLDWLRGDIERLRHETSLDALKSNLSSFNRNLKVMIPNVALTGGTETAKLVGRGGRRTI
;
A
#
# COMPACT_ATOMS: atom_id res chain seq x y z
N MET A 1 -39.58 21.58 -6.00
CA MET A 1 -38.21 21.95 -5.54
C MET A 1 -37.28 20.79 -5.81
N ARG A 2 -36.21 20.98 -6.60
CA ARG A 2 -35.21 19.94 -6.90
C ARG A 2 -34.09 20.06 -5.85
N PRO A 3 -33.80 19.02 -5.05
CA PRO A 3 -32.76 19.11 -4.04
C PRO A 3 -31.40 19.36 -4.69
N LEU A 4 -30.63 20.30 -4.14
CA LEU A 4 -29.28 20.59 -4.59
C LEU A 4 -28.38 19.38 -4.27
N PRO A 5 -27.54 18.91 -5.22
CA PRO A 5 -26.63 17.83 -4.95
C PRO A 5 -25.70 18.23 -3.79
N SER A 6 -25.53 17.36 -2.80
CA SER A 6 -24.62 17.54 -1.68
C SER A 6 -23.18 17.62 -2.23
N SER A 7 -22.76 18.82 -2.59
CA SER A 7 -21.57 19.10 -3.40
C SER A 7 -20.33 19.18 -2.52
N GLY A 8 -19.92 18.05 -1.94
CA GLY A 8 -18.71 17.97 -1.14
C GLY A 8 -18.34 16.54 -0.74
N PRO A 9 -17.04 16.28 -0.47
CA PRO A 9 -16.59 14.98 0.02
C PRO A 9 -17.28 14.65 1.34
N THR A 10 -17.94 13.50 1.36
CA THR A 10 -18.58 12.95 2.56
C THR A 10 -17.55 12.33 3.50
N LEU A 11 -17.93 12.10 4.77
CA LEU A 11 -17.09 11.40 5.76
C LEU A 11 -16.49 10.08 5.22
N GLN A 12 -17.24 9.35 4.40
CA GLN A 12 -16.79 8.10 3.80
C GLN A 12 -15.58 8.28 2.87
N HIS A 13 -15.50 9.41 2.15
CA HIS A 13 -14.34 9.74 1.32
C HIS A 13 -13.08 9.89 2.18
N PHE A 14 -13.20 10.54 3.34
CA PHE A 14 -12.10 10.72 4.27
C PHE A 14 -11.62 9.40 4.87
N LEU A 15 -12.55 8.53 5.29
CA LEU A 15 -12.19 7.21 5.82
C LEU A 15 -11.46 6.36 4.77
N LEU A 16 -11.99 6.29 3.54
CA LEU A 16 -11.37 5.51 2.46
C LEU A 16 -9.96 6.03 2.12
N ARG A 17 -9.78 7.36 2.05
CA ARG A 17 -8.46 7.96 1.83
C ARG A 17 -7.50 7.66 2.98
N ALA A 18 -7.97 7.67 4.22
CA ALA A 18 -7.15 7.31 5.38
C ALA A 18 -6.72 5.84 5.34
N GLU A 19 -7.62 4.92 4.97
CA GLU A 19 -7.30 3.50 4.80
C GLU A 19 -6.31 3.26 3.66
N LEU A 20 -6.48 3.95 2.52
CA LEU A 20 -5.55 3.88 1.40
C LEU A 20 -4.15 4.36 1.80
N LEU A 21 -4.04 5.49 2.49
CA LEU A 21 -2.76 6.00 3.01
C LEU A 21 -2.13 5.06 4.04
N LYS A 22 -2.93 4.38 4.87
CA LYS A 22 -2.45 3.37 5.80
C LYS A 22 -1.87 2.16 5.05
N ALA A 23 -2.59 1.65 4.04
CA ALA A 23 -2.14 0.55 3.21
C ALA A 23 -0.83 0.91 2.48
N TYR A 24 -0.73 2.12 1.94
CA TYR A 24 0.49 2.63 1.31
C TYR A 24 1.70 2.62 2.22
N ARG A 25 1.57 3.22 3.41
CA ARG A 25 2.67 3.29 4.37
C ARG A 25 3.11 1.89 4.79
N SER A 26 2.17 0.95 4.88
CA SER A 26 2.48 -0.46 5.12
C SER A 26 3.28 -1.08 3.96
N ALA A 27 2.86 -0.84 2.71
CA ALA A 27 3.56 -1.31 1.52
C ALA A 27 4.99 -0.77 1.45
N VAL A 28 5.17 0.54 1.62
CA VAL A 28 6.49 1.19 1.64
C VAL A 28 7.39 0.57 2.69
N ARG A 29 6.87 0.30 3.90
CA ARG A 29 7.66 -0.37 4.96
C ARG A 29 8.02 -1.81 4.58
N ALA A 30 7.13 -2.52 3.90
CA ALA A 30 7.39 -3.88 3.42
C ALA A 30 8.47 -3.93 2.32
N THR A 31 8.79 -2.82 1.66
CA THR A 31 9.91 -2.74 0.70
C THR A 31 11.29 -2.54 1.34
N ARG A 32 11.37 -2.23 2.65
CA ARG A 32 12.67 -2.01 3.33
C ARG A 32 13.59 -3.24 3.37
N PRO A 33 13.08 -4.47 3.53
CA PRO A 33 13.92 -5.67 3.54
C PRO A 33 14.49 -6.08 2.17
N LEU A 34 14.12 -5.40 1.08
CA LEU A 34 14.64 -5.73 -0.26
C LEU A 34 16.15 -5.48 -0.31
N PRO A 35 16.96 -6.49 -0.69
CA PRO A 35 18.42 -6.38 -0.72
C PRO A 35 18.89 -5.44 -1.83
N ASP A 36 18.30 -5.54 -3.03
CA ASP A 36 18.68 -4.70 -4.15
C ASP A 36 18.08 -3.29 -4.07
N SER A 37 18.95 -2.28 -4.21
CA SER A 37 18.59 -0.87 -4.13
C SER A 37 17.84 -0.37 -5.37
N ALA A 38 18.14 -0.93 -6.55
CA ALA A 38 17.49 -0.57 -7.81
C ALA A 38 16.04 -1.08 -7.82
N THR A 39 15.85 -2.36 -7.52
CA THR A 39 14.53 -3.00 -7.39
C THR A 39 13.66 -2.31 -6.33
N ARG A 40 14.26 -1.93 -5.19
CA ARG A 40 13.54 -1.17 -4.15
C ARG A 40 13.09 0.20 -4.64
N ARG A 41 13.93 0.93 -5.39
CA ARG A 41 13.58 2.23 -5.98
C ARG A 41 12.41 2.09 -6.95
N GLU A 42 12.50 1.14 -7.86
CA GLU A 42 11.46 0.86 -8.85
C GLU A 42 10.13 0.50 -8.18
N THR A 43 10.17 -0.36 -7.16
CA THR A 43 8.98 -0.74 -6.39
C THR A 43 8.34 0.48 -5.71
N LEU A 44 9.16 1.37 -5.13
CA LEU A 44 8.66 2.60 -4.50
C LEU A 44 8.06 3.57 -5.51
N ASP A 45 8.66 3.71 -6.70
CA ASP A 45 8.15 4.57 -7.76
C ASP A 45 6.85 4.03 -8.34
N TRP A 46 6.72 2.71 -8.50
CA TRP A 46 5.46 2.05 -8.85
C TRP A 46 4.37 2.30 -7.80
N LEU A 47 4.66 2.07 -6.52
CA LEU A 47 3.72 2.33 -5.42
C LEU A 47 3.30 3.81 -5.33
N ARG A 48 4.22 4.73 -5.62
CA ARG A 48 3.92 6.18 -5.66
C ARG A 48 3.00 6.49 -6.84
N GLY A 49 3.26 5.92 -8.01
CA GLY A 49 2.42 6.06 -9.19
C GLY A 49 0.98 5.60 -8.95
N ASP A 50 0.78 4.50 -8.23
CA ASP A 50 -0.55 3.98 -7.88
C ASP A 50 -1.40 4.98 -7.10
N ILE A 51 -0.81 5.72 -6.16
CA ILE A 51 -1.54 6.66 -5.31
C ILE A 51 -1.70 8.01 -5.95
N GLU A 52 -0.71 8.45 -6.72
CA GLU A 52 -0.80 9.72 -7.43
C GLU A 52 -1.98 9.72 -8.41
N ARG A 53 -2.29 8.57 -9.03
CA ARG A 53 -3.48 8.39 -9.88
C ARG A 53 -4.79 8.57 -9.12
N LEU A 54 -4.81 8.31 -7.81
CA LEU A 54 -6.00 8.39 -6.96
C LEU A 54 -6.15 9.76 -6.27
N ARG A 55 -5.18 10.67 -6.42
CA ARG A 55 -5.15 11.97 -5.74
C ARG A 55 -6.42 12.80 -5.99
N HIS A 56 -6.89 12.80 -7.23
CA HIS A 56 -8.03 13.61 -7.68
C HIS A 56 -9.33 12.80 -7.78
N GLU A 57 -9.30 11.53 -7.41
CA GLU A 57 -10.48 10.67 -7.49
C GLU A 57 -11.47 11.03 -6.38
N THR A 58 -12.71 11.30 -6.79
CA THR A 58 -13.82 11.68 -5.91
C THR A 58 -14.94 10.65 -5.92
N SER A 59 -14.93 9.63 -6.78
CA SER A 59 -15.96 8.60 -6.73
C SER A 59 -15.67 7.56 -5.64
N LEU A 60 -16.67 7.31 -4.79
CA LEU A 60 -16.55 6.35 -3.69
C LEU A 60 -16.31 4.93 -4.19
N ASP A 61 -16.95 4.56 -5.29
CA ASP A 61 -16.85 3.22 -5.86
C ASP A 61 -15.47 2.97 -6.48
N ALA A 62 -14.89 3.97 -7.16
CA ALA A 62 -13.52 3.86 -7.63
C ALA A 62 -12.55 3.79 -6.46
N LEU A 63 -12.71 4.61 -5.41
CA LEU A 63 -11.83 4.54 -4.23
C LEU A 63 -11.87 3.16 -3.56
N LYS A 64 -13.06 2.56 -3.40
CA LYS A 64 -13.23 1.21 -2.84
C LYS A 64 -12.61 0.14 -3.73
N SER A 65 -12.89 0.20 -5.03
CA SER A 65 -12.34 -0.75 -6.01
C SER A 65 -10.82 -0.69 -6.05
N ASN A 66 -10.25 0.52 -6.10
CA ASN A 66 -8.81 0.73 -6.08
C ASN A 66 -8.17 0.28 -4.77
N LEU A 67 -8.78 0.54 -3.62
CA LEU A 67 -8.29 0.04 -2.33
C LEU A 67 -8.27 -1.51 -2.29
N SER A 68 -9.32 -2.15 -2.80
CA SER A 68 -9.39 -3.62 -2.90
C SER A 68 -8.30 -4.18 -3.82
N SER A 69 -8.17 -3.62 -5.02
CA SER A 69 -7.14 -3.99 -6.00
C SER A 69 -5.74 -3.76 -5.47
N PHE A 70 -5.48 -2.63 -4.81
CA PHE A 70 -4.20 -2.31 -4.20
C PHE A 70 -3.83 -3.33 -3.12
N ASN A 71 -4.74 -3.62 -2.19
CA ASN A 71 -4.52 -4.63 -1.16
C ASN A 71 -4.27 -6.02 -1.74
N ARG A 72 -4.97 -6.39 -2.82
CA ARG A 72 -4.75 -7.65 -3.52
C ARG A 72 -3.38 -7.69 -4.18
N ASN A 73 -2.98 -6.63 -4.87
CA ASN A 73 -1.65 -6.52 -5.48
C ASN A 73 -0.56 -6.63 -4.42
N LEU A 74 -0.68 -5.95 -3.28
CA LEU A 74 0.29 -6.06 -2.19
C LEU A 74 0.41 -7.50 -1.64
N LYS A 75 -0.72 -8.20 -1.50
CA LYS A 75 -0.72 -9.61 -1.04
C LYS A 75 -0.01 -10.54 -2.02
N VAL A 76 -0.09 -10.27 -3.32
CA VAL A 76 0.60 -11.07 -4.34
C VAL A 76 2.07 -10.68 -4.41
N MET A 77 2.38 -9.39 -4.34
CA MET A 77 3.71 -8.87 -4.63
C MET A 77 4.68 -9.04 -3.45
N ILE A 78 4.26 -8.80 -2.21
CA ILE A 78 5.14 -8.86 -1.03
C ILE A 78 5.78 -10.26 -0.84
N PRO A 79 5.04 -11.37 -0.90
CA PRO A 79 5.64 -12.71 -0.79
C PRO A 79 6.57 -13.03 -1.94
N ASN A 80 6.21 -12.63 -3.17
CA ASN A 80 7.00 -12.90 -4.37
C ASN A 80 8.33 -12.13 -4.34
N VAL A 81 8.32 -10.87 -3.90
CA VAL A 81 9.52 -10.06 -3.73
C VAL A 81 10.42 -10.62 -2.62
N ALA A 82 9.84 -11.17 -1.54
CA ALA A 82 10.60 -11.86 -0.51
C ALA A 82 11.23 -13.17 -1.02
N LEU A 83 10.57 -13.85 -1.97
CA LEU A 83 11.04 -15.11 -2.54
C LEU A 83 12.10 -14.91 -3.64
N THR A 84 11.98 -13.87 -4.46
CA THR A 84 12.91 -13.60 -5.57
C THR A 84 14.22 -12.91 -5.14
N GLY A 85 14.26 -12.29 -3.96
CA GLY A 85 15.49 -11.75 -3.36
C GLY A 85 16.45 -12.81 -2.78
N GLY A 86 16.14 -14.10 -2.93
CA GLY A 86 16.92 -15.22 -2.40
C GLY A 86 18.06 -15.68 -3.31
N THR A 87 19.09 -14.85 -3.51
CA THR A 87 20.42 -15.36 -3.84
C THR A 87 21.32 -15.26 -2.59
N GLU A 88 21.52 -16.43 -1.97
CA GLU A 88 22.63 -16.85 -1.10
C GLU A 88 22.85 -16.30 0.33
N THR A 89 22.14 -15.29 0.86
CA THR A 89 22.39 -14.88 2.27
C THR A 89 21.16 -14.44 3.08
N ALA A 90 20.04 -15.16 2.96
CA ALA A 90 18.90 -14.92 3.85
C ALA A 90 19.18 -15.46 5.27
N LYS A 91 19.95 -14.69 6.06
CA LYS A 91 19.90 -14.79 7.53
C LYS A 91 18.44 -14.59 7.93
N LEU A 92 17.83 -15.67 8.40
CA LEU A 92 16.54 -15.73 9.04
C LEU A 92 16.44 -14.61 10.09
N VAL A 93 15.76 -13.52 9.76
CA VAL A 93 15.44 -12.45 10.71
C VAL A 93 14.53 -13.07 11.77
N GLY A 94 15.09 -13.20 12.97
CA GLY A 94 14.53 -13.94 14.09
C GLY A 94 13.09 -13.55 14.43
N ARG A 95 12.22 -14.56 14.41
CA ARG A 95 11.12 -14.66 15.37
C ARG A 95 11.74 -14.71 16.76
N GLY A 96 11.52 -13.70 17.61
CA GLY A 96 11.85 -13.82 19.04
C GLY A 96 12.16 -12.52 19.76
N GLY A 97 11.31 -11.50 19.63
CA GLY A 97 11.30 -10.41 20.60
C GLY A 97 10.37 -10.76 21.76
N ARG A 98 10.93 -11.15 22.91
CA ARG A 98 10.50 -10.72 24.25
C ARG A 98 11.43 -11.31 25.31
N ARG A 99 12.46 -10.54 25.63
CA ARG A 99 13.23 -10.66 26.86
C ARG A 99 12.40 -9.97 27.94
N THR A 100 11.71 -10.75 28.76
CA THR A 100 11.19 -10.26 30.04
C THR A 100 12.36 -10.10 30.99
N ILE A 101 12.30 -9.01 31.76
CA ILE A 101 13.20 -8.60 32.84
C ILE A 101 13.57 -9.73 33.80
#